data_AF-A0A932L2L7-F1
#
_entry.id   AF-A0A932L2L7-F1
#
_cell.length_a   1.000
_cell.length_b   1.000
_cell.length_c   1.000
_cell.angle_alpha   90.00
_cell.angle_beta   90.00
_cell.angle_gamma   90.00
#
_symmetry.space_group_name_H-M   'P 1'
#
loop_
_entity.id
_entity.type
_entity.pdbx_description
1 polymer ?
#
loop_
_entity_poly.entity_id
_entity_poly.type
_entity_poly.pdbx_seq_one_letter_code
_entity_poly.pdbx_strand_id
1 'polypeptide(L)' 'IPARLRAMVPGVSVTSVAFVEVDEARTSPAAYAASFGAKKLPFDLIWFTARAERADPCAQMEKHMKKKEAK' A
#
# COMPACT_ATOMS: atom_id res chain seq x y z
N ILE A 1 -14.72 1.28 -4.64
CA ILE A 1 -15.08 0.37 -5.77
C ILE A 1 -16.13 -0.67 -5.39
N PRO A 2 -16.00 -1.51 -4.34
CA PRO A 2 -16.98 -2.55 -4.04
C PRO A 2 -18.42 -2.05 -3.89
N ALA A 3 -18.63 -0.93 -3.18
CA ALA A 3 -19.93 -0.28 -3.06
C ALA A 3 -20.51 0.14 -4.42
N ARG A 4 -19.66 0.64 -5.34
CA ARG A 4 -20.07 1.05 -6.68
C ARG A 4 -20.47 -0.15 -7.54
N LEU A 5 -19.73 -1.26 -7.47
CA LEU A 5 -20.08 -2.49 -8.21
C LEU A 5 -21.45 -3.03 -7.79
N ARG A 6 -21.73 -3.07 -6.48
CA ARG A 6 -23.03 -3.52 -5.96
C ARG A 6 -24.19 -2.61 -6.39
N ALA A 7 -23.94 -1.30 -6.50
CA ALA A 7 -24.94 -0.36 -7.00
C ALA A 7 -25.21 -0.53 -8.51
N MET A 8 -24.19 -0.91 -9.29
CA MET A 8 -24.32 -1.09 -10.75
C MET A 8 -24.92 -2.44 -11.13
N VAL A 9 -24.63 -3.50 -10.37
CA VAL A 9 -25.15 -4.86 -10.62
C VAL A 9 -25.70 -5.42 -9.31
N PRO A 10 -26.99 -5.19 -9.01
CA PRO A 10 -27.62 -5.72 -7.80
C PRO A 10 -27.48 -7.25 -7.73
N GLY A 11 -27.12 -7.77 -6.56
CA GLY A 11 -26.98 -9.21 -6.32
C GLY A 11 -25.64 -9.82 -6.74
N VAL A 12 -24.71 -9.05 -7.32
CA VAL A 12 -23.38 -9.58 -7.66
C VAL A 12 -22.55 -9.84 -6.40
N SER A 13 -21.92 -11.02 -6.33
CA SER A 13 -20.93 -11.33 -5.30
C SER A 13 -19.63 -10.57 -5.59
N VAL A 14 -19.10 -9.86 -4.59
CA VAL A 14 -17.86 -9.09 -4.71
C VAL A 14 -16.94 -9.45 -3.57
N THR A 15 -15.75 -9.92 -3.91
CA THR A 15 -14.65 -10.17 -2.98
C THR A 15 -13.49 -9.22 -3.29
N SER A 16 -12.91 -8.63 -2.25
CA SER A 16 -11.77 -7.72 -2.34
C SER A 16 -10.52 -8.37 -1.74
N VAL A 17 -9.43 -8.33 -2.50
CA VAL A 17 -8.13 -8.86 -2.10
C VAL A 17 -7.11 -7.74 -2.18
N ALA A 18 -6.31 -7.55 -1.14
CA ALA A 18 -5.17 -6.64 -1.18
C ALA A 18 -3.84 -7.41 -1.13
N PHE A 19 -2.89 -6.97 -1.95
CA PHE A 19 -1.50 -7.39 -1.88
C PHE A 19 -0.74 -6.40 -1.02
N VAL A 20 -0.12 -6.89 0.05
CA VAL A 20 0.55 -6.06 1.05
C VAL A 20 1.96 -6.56 1.25
N GLU A 21 2.94 -5.70 1.01
CA GLU A 21 4.33 -5.99 1.31
C GLU A 21 4.53 -6.07 2.83
N VAL A 22 5.22 -7.11 3.29
CA VAL A 22 5.53 -7.27 4.72
C VAL A 22 6.52 -6.21 5.20
N ASP A 23 6.39 -5.85 6.47
CA ASP A 23 7.22 -4.92 7.19
C ASP A 23 7.67 -5.58 8.51
N GLU A 24 8.97 -5.60 8.77
CA GLU A 24 9.56 -6.25 9.95
C GLU A 24 9.04 -5.65 11.27
N ALA A 25 8.68 -4.37 11.28
CA ALA A 25 8.12 -3.71 12.46
C ALA A 25 6.65 -4.08 12.71
N ARG A 26 5.99 -4.79 11.79
CA ARG A 26 4.55 -5.12 11.86
C ARG A 26 4.35 -6.63 11.93
N THR A 27 4.26 -7.14 13.14
CA THR A 27 4.21 -8.58 13.45
C THR A 27 2.81 -9.17 13.50
N SER A 28 1.76 -8.39 13.23
CA SER A 28 0.38 -8.89 13.18
C SER A 28 -0.37 -8.32 11.97
N PRO A 29 -1.31 -9.08 11.36
CA PRO A 29 -2.11 -8.58 10.25
C PRO A 29 -2.86 -7.28 10.57
N ALA A 30 -3.37 -7.14 11.80
CA ALA A 30 -4.09 -5.96 12.24
C ALA A 30 -3.24 -4.68 12.20
N ALA A 31 -1.92 -4.78 12.40
CA ALA A 31 -1.01 -3.63 12.36
C ALA A 31 -0.96 -2.94 10.98
N TYR A 32 -1.37 -3.63 9.91
CA TYR A 32 -1.38 -3.07 8.55
C TYR A 32 -2.61 -2.19 8.27
N ALA A 33 -3.63 -2.17 9.14
CA ALA A 33 -4.82 -1.34 8.96
C ALA A 33 -4.49 0.18 8.91
N ALA A 34 -3.47 0.60 9.66
CA ALA A 34 -3.01 1.99 9.68
C ALA A 34 -2.55 2.51 8.31
N SER A 35 -1.97 1.65 7.46
CA SER A 35 -1.60 2.02 6.08
C SER A 35 -2.79 2.38 5.20
N PHE A 36 -4.00 1.98 5.59
CA PHE A 36 -5.24 2.28 4.88
C PHE A 36 -6.07 3.34 5.60
N GLY A 37 -5.53 4.01 6.64
CA GLY A 37 -6.28 4.98 7.44
C GLY A 37 -7.48 4.39 8.18
N ALA A 38 -7.46 3.08 8.44
CA ALA A 38 -8.60 2.35 9.00
C ALA A 38 -8.25 1.69 10.33
N LYS A 39 -9.26 1.49 11.19
CA LYS A 39 -9.10 0.75 12.46
C LYS A 39 -8.98 -0.76 12.26
N LYS A 40 -9.47 -1.26 11.13
CA LYS A 40 -9.42 -2.67 10.70
C LYS A 40 -9.13 -2.71 9.20
N LEU A 41 -8.57 -3.82 8.73
CA LEU A 41 -8.28 -4.02 7.31
C LEU A 41 -9.59 -3.94 6.49
N PRO A 42 -9.67 -3.09 5.44
CA PRO A 42 -10.89 -2.87 4.69
C PRO A 42 -11.09 -3.85 3.51
N PHE A 43 -10.51 -5.05 3.61
CA PHE A 43 -10.53 -6.07 2.56
C PHE A 43 -11.00 -7.40 3.13
N ASP A 44 -11.57 -8.24 2.28
CA ASP A 44 -12.02 -9.58 2.66
C ASP A 44 -10.82 -10.52 2.86
N LEU A 45 -9.78 -10.35 2.04
CA LEU A 45 -8.55 -11.14 2.08
C LEU A 45 -7.31 -10.25 1.93
N ILE A 46 -6.23 -10.64 2.60
CA ILE A 46 -4.90 -10.05 2.42
C ILE A 46 -3.94 -11.13 1.92
N TRP A 47 -3.20 -10.82 0.87
CA TRP A 47 -2.06 -11.59 0.40
C TRP A 47 -0.79 -10.84 0.79
N PHE A 48 -0.02 -11.38 1.74
CA PHE A 48 1.27 -10.82 2.11
C PHE A 48 2.35 -11.24 1.12
N THR A 49 3.13 -10.28 0.63
CA THR A 49 4.25 -10.50 -0.29
C THR A 49 5.56 -10.04 0.35
N ALA A 50 6.68 -10.58 -0.13
CA ALA A 50 7.98 -10.00 0.18
C ALA A 50 8.01 -8.53 -0.25
N ARG A 51 8.64 -7.68 0.56
CA ARG A 51 8.88 -6.28 0.20
C ARG A 51 9.91 -6.20 -0.91
N ALA A 52 9.60 -5.50 -2.00
CA ALA A 52 10.58 -5.24 -3.03
C ALA A 52 11.63 -4.22 -2.54
N GLU A 53 12.90 -4.50 -2.77
CA GLU A 53 13.96 -3.52 -2.61
C GLU A 53 13.81 -2.46 -3.72
N ARG A 54 13.68 -1.18 -3.34
CA ARG A 54 13.55 -0.07 -4.26
C ARG A 54 14.62 0.96 -3.95
N ALA A 55 15.40 1.35 -4.96
CA ALA A 55 16.27 2.51 -4.86
C ALA A 55 15.42 3.76 -4.57
N ASP A 56 15.97 4.70 -3.82
CA ASP A 56 15.33 5.98 -3.58
C ASP A 56 15.14 6.71 -4.93
N PRO A 57 13.89 6.98 -5.36
CA PRO A 57 13.61 7.65 -6.63
C PRO A 57 14.13 9.09 -6.66
N CYS A 58 14.35 9.71 -5.50
CA CYS A 58 14.81 11.09 -5.38
C CYS A 58 16.34 11.23 -5.32
N ALA A 59 17.07 10.13 -5.09
CA ALA A 59 18.50 10.17 -4.81
C ALA A 59 19.33 10.90 -5.87
N GLN A 60 18.95 10.78 -7.15
CA GLN A 60 19.64 11.50 -8.23
C GLN A 60 19.36 13.00 -8.19
N MET A 61 18.10 13.40 -7.97
CA MET A 61 17.72 14.81 -7.85
C MET A 61 18.44 15.47 -6.68
N GLU A 62 18.49 14.80 -5.52
CA GLU A 62 19.23 15.31 -4.36
C GLU A 62 20.71 15.53 -4.65
N LYS A 63 21.36 14.58 -5.34
CA LYS A 63 22.76 14.73 -5.78
C LYS A 63 22.94 15.93 -6.70
N HIS A 64 21.98 16.18 -7.60
CA HIS A 64 22.02 17.35 -8.48
C HIS A 64 21.86 18.67 -7.73
N MET A 65 20.95 18.74 -6.75
CA MET A 65 20.73 19.95 -5.95
C MET A 65 21.94 20.29 -5.08
N LYS A 66 22.52 19.30 -4.39
CA LYS A 66 23.73 19.49 -3.58
C LYS A 66 24.92 19.99 -4.41
N LYS A 67 25.07 19.53 -5.65
CA LYS A 67 26.11 20.01 -6.58
C LYS A 67 25.90 21.47 -7.01
N LYS A 68 24.65 21.94 -7.11
CA LYS A 68 24.34 23.33 -7.47
C LYS A 68 24.58 24.30 -6.31
N GLU A 69 24.27 23.89 -5.09
CA GLU A 69 24.50 24.71 -3.88
C GLU A 69 25.98 24.85 -3.52
N ALA A 70 26.81 23.89 -3.93
CA ALA A 70 28.26 23.92 -3.71
C ALA A 70 29.05 24.78 -4.72
N LYS A 71 28.37 25.50 -5.62
CA LYS A 71 28.96 26.34 -6.65
C LYS A 71 28.51 27.78 -6.49
#